data_AF-A0A2N0M5T6-F1
#
_entry.id   AF-A0A2N0M5T6-F1
#
_cell.length_a   1.000
_cell.length_b   1.000
_cell.length_c   1.000
_cell.angle_alpha   90.00
_cell.angle_beta   90.00
_cell.angle_gamma   90.00
#
_symmetry.space_group_name_H-M   'P 1'
#
loop_
_entity.id
_entity.type
_entity.pdbx_description
1 polymer ?
#
loop_
_entity_poly.entity_id
_entity_poly.type
_entity_poly.pdbx_seq_one_letter_code
_entity_poly.pdbx_strand_id
1 'polypeptide(L)'
;MTIKEDLHRLVDELPKKELPVAKRYLEYLRNMGDPVLRAFMEAPEDDEEETEEERALVHEARQEYLRGETRPWEEVRKELDNE
;
A
#
# COMPACT_ATOMS: atom_id res chain seq x y z
N MET A 1 35.35 4.66 -10.58
CA MET A 1 34.37 3.68 -10.07
C MET A 1 33.18 4.47 -9.55
N THR A 2 31.97 4.10 -9.95
CA THR A 2 30.75 4.77 -9.50
C THR A 2 30.20 4.09 -8.25
N ILE A 3 29.43 4.83 -7.45
CA ILE A 3 28.74 4.28 -6.26
C ILE A 3 27.89 3.05 -6.61
N LYS A 4 27.29 3.03 -7.80
CA LYS A 4 26.47 1.90 -8.28
C LYS A 4 27.32 0.65 -8.54
N GLU A 5 28.50 0.82 -9.14
CA GLU A 5 29.47 -0.26 -9.35
C GLU A 5 29.98 -0.82 -8.02
N ASP A 6 30.23 0.05 -7.03
CA ASP A 6 30.68 -0.35 -5.69
C ASP A 6 29.60 -1.17 -4.98
N LEU A 7 28.33 -0.75 -5.08
CA LEU A 7 27.21 -1.45 -4.46
C LEU A 7 27.00 -2.85 -5.06
N HIS A 8 27.12 -3.00 -6.39
CA HIS A 8 27.02 -4.31 -7.03
C HIS A 8 28.12 -5.26 -6.53
N ARG A 9 29.37 -4.78 -6.47
CA ARG A 9 30.49 -5.58 -5.96
C ARG A 9 30.26 -6.01 -4.51
N LEU A 10 29.78 -5.10 -3.66
CA LEU A 10 29.48 -5.42 -2.26
C LEU A 10 28.44 -6.54 -2.15
N VAL A 11 27.40 -6.51 -2.98
CA VAL A 11 26.37 -7.57 -3.02
C VAL A 11 26.96 -8.91 -3.46
N ASP A 12 27.86 -8.91 -4.45
CA ASP A 12 28.53 -10.13 -4.93
C ASP A 12 29.46 -10.76 -3.88
N GLU A 13 30.07 -9.92 -3.01
CA GLU A 13 31.00 -10.36 -1.96
C GLU A 13 30.30 -10.86 -0.68
N LEU A 14 28.99 -10.61 -0.53
CA LEU A 14 28.25 -11.01 0.66
C LEU A 14 28.18 -12.55 0.82
N PRO A 15 28.36 -13.08 2.05
CA PRO A 15 28.09 -14.48 2.33
C PRO A 15 26.64 -14.81 1.97
N LYS A 16 26.39 -15.97 1.35
CA LYS A 16 25.03 -16.38 0.91
C LYS A 16 23.95 -16.26 1.99
N LYS A 17 24.32 -16.49 3.25
CA LYS A 17 23.41 -16.39 4.41
C LYS A 17 22.93 -14.95 4.68
N GLU A 18 23.68 -13.94 4.25
CA GLU A 18 23.37 -12.52 4.46
C GLU A 18 22.52 -11.93 3.32
N LEU A 19 22.48 -12.59 2.15
CA LEU A 19 21.73 -12.12 0.97
C LEU A 19 20.23 -11.84 1.26
N PRO A 20 19.50 -12.66 2.06
CA PRO A 20 18.11 -12.35 2.37
C PRO A 20 17.93 -11.02 3.13
N VAL A 21 18.83 -10.74 4.08
CA VAL A 21 18.79 -9.50 4.88
C VAL A 21 19.19 -8.30 4.01
N ALA A 22 20.26 -8.43 3.23
CA ALA A 22 20.69 -7.39 2.30
C ALA A 22 19.62 -7.05 1.26
N LYS A 23 18.96 -8.06 0.70
CA LYS A 23 17.82 -7.88 -0.22
C LYS A 23 16.71 -7.07 0.44
N ARG A 24 16.29 -7.43 1.65
CA ARG A 24 15.22 -6.75 2.38
C ARG A 24 15.56 -5.29 2.66
N TYR A 25 16.83 -4.99 2.97
CA TYR A 25 17.28 -3.62 3.18
C TYR A 25 17.30 -2.79 1.89
N LEU A 26 17.78 -3.36 0.77
CA LEU A 26 17.75 -2.68 -0.52
C LEU A 26 16.32 -2.46 -1.03
N GLU A 27 15.41 -3.41 -0.80
CA GLU A 27 13.98 -3.26 -1.06
C GLU A 27 13.37 -2.14 -0.22
N TYR A 28 13.71 -2.06 1.07
CA TYR A 28 13.32 -0.95 1.93
C TYR A 28 13.80 0.40 1.38
N LEU A 29 15.09 0.53 1.02
CA LEU A 29 15.63 1.77 0.45
C LEU A 29 14.95 2.15 -0.87
N ARG A 30 14.69 1.17 -1.75
CA ARG A 30 13.93 1.38 -2.99
C ARG A 30 12.53 1.90 -2.70
N ASN A 31 11.84 1.30 -1.74
CA ASN A 31 10.45 1.58 -1.41
C ASN A 31 10.29 2.88 -0.62
N MET A 32 11.28 3.26 0.19
CA MET A 32 11.28 4.51 0.94
C MET A 32 11.27 5.75 0.05
N GLY A 33 11.74 5.66 -1.20
CA GLY A 33 11.66 6.78 -2.15
C GLY A 33 10.23 7.16 -2.50
N ASP A 34 9.27 6.25 -2.30
CA ASP A 34 7.85 6.47 -2.53
C ASP A 34 7.14 6.84 -1.22
N PRO A 35 6.67 8.09 -1.07
CA PRO A 35 6.01 8.55 0.16
C PRO A 35 4.70 7.82 0.43
N VAL A 36 3.99 7.36 -0.60
CA VAL A 36 2.73 6.61 -0.47
C VAL A 36 3.02 5.22 0.06
N LEU A 37 3.97 4.53 -0.56
CA LEU A 37 4.36 3.19 -0.11
C LEU A 37 4.92 3.21 1.32
N ARG A 38 5.64 4.26 1.70
CA ARG A 38 6.10 4.45 3.08
C ARG A 38 4.93 4.59 4.05
N ALA A 39 3.95 5.44 3.74
CA ALA A 39 2.77 5.61 4.58
C ALA A 39 2.03 4.28 4.79
N PHE A 40 1.91 3.46 3.74
CA PHE A 40 1.31 2.13 3.86
C PHE A 40 2.14 1.14 4.71
N MET A 41 3.47 1.15 4.59
CA MET A 41 4.34 0.25 5.38
C MET A 41 4.37 0.61 6.87
N GLU A 42 4.18 1.89 7.19
CA GLU A 42 4.21 2.42 8.56
C GLU A 42 2.82 2.54 9.19
N ALA A 43 1.76 2.32 8.42
CA ALA A 43 0.39 2.36 8.92
C ALA A 43 0.18 1.28 9.99
N PRO A 44 -0.47 1.61 11.13
CA PRO A 44 -0.90 0.60 12.09
C PRO A 44 -1.93 -0.34 11.44
N GLU A 45 -2.04 -1.55 12.00
CA GLU A 45 -3.12 -2.47 11.63
C GLU A 45 -4.47 -1.87 12.05
N ASP A 46 -5.45 -1.93 11.15
CA ASP A 46 -6.81 -1.40 11.36
C ASP A 46 -7.72 -2.50 11.93
N ASP A 47 -7.44 -2.88 13.18
CA ASP A 47 -8.16 -3.91 13.94
C ASP A 47 -8.96 -3.30 15.11
N GLU A 48 -9.28 -2.00 15.03
CA GLU A 48 -10.09 -1.31 16.03
C GLU A 48 -11.54 -1.84 16.04
N GLU A 49 -12.17 -1.89 17.21
CA GLU A 49 -13.59 -2.28 17.30
C GLU A 49 -14.46 -1.23 16.62
N GLU A 50 -15.37 -1.68 15.74
CA GLU A 50 -16.34 -0.80 15.08
C GLU A 50 -17.18 -0.04 16.13
N THR A 51 -17.24 1.28 15.97
CA THR A 51 -18.08 2.14 16.80
C THR A 51 -19.56 2.02 16.40
N GLU A 52 -20.48 2.43 17.29
CA GLU A 52 -21.92 2.39 16.98
C GLU A 52 -22.29 3.32 15.82
N GLU A 53 -21.58 4.44 15.67
CA GLU A 53 -21.77 5.38 14.57
C GLU A 53 -21.38 4.73 13.23
N GLU A 54 -20.20 4.11 13.16
CA GLU A 54 -19.75 3.40 11.97
C GLU A 54 -20.69 2.25 11.61
N ARG A 55 -21.16 1.50 12.60
CA ARG A 55 -22.14 0.44 12.40
C ARG A 55 -23.44 0.96 11.80
N ALA A 56 -23.92 2.10 12.28
CA ALA A 56 -25.13 2.73 11.75
C ALA A 56 -24.93 3.19 10.30
N LEU A 57 -23.77 3.80 9.98
CA LEU A 57 -23.41 4.22 8.61
C LEU A 57 -23.31 3.02 7.66
N VAL A 58 -22.66 1.93 8.07
CA VAL A 58 -22.58 0.69 7.30
C VAL A 58 -23.97 0.09 7.07
N HIS A 59 -24.83 0.12 8.09
CA HIS A 59 -26.21 -0.35 7.95
C HIS A 59 -26.98 0.47 6.92
N GLU A 60 -26.91 1.80 7.01
CA GLU A 60 -27.55 2.72 6.06
C GLU A 60 -27.08 2.50 4.63
N ALA A 61 -25.76 2.48 4.40
CA ALA A 61 -25.17 2.24 3.08
C ALA A 61 -25.61 0.90 2.46
N ARG A 62 -25.75 -0.15 3.29
CA ARG A 62 -26.31 -1.44 2.84
C ARG A 62 -27.77 -1.32 2.44
N GLN A 63 -28.58 -0.53 3.14
CA GLN A 63 -29.98 -0.31 2.76
C GLN A 63 -30.08 0.49 1.46
N GLU A 64 -29.27 1.53 1.27
CA GLU A 64 -29.18 2.28 0.01
C GLU A 64 -28.86 1.35 -1.17
N TYR A 65 -27.88 0.46 -0.99
CA TYR A 65 -27.54 -0.56 -1.99
C TYR A 65 -28.75 -1.43 -2.35
N LEU A 66 -29.48 -1.92 -1.34
CA LEU A 66 -30.67 -2.75 -1.55
C LEU A 66 -31.83 -1.99 -2.19
N ARG A 67 -31.95 -0.68 -1.96
CA ARG A 67 -32.92 0.20 -2.62
C ARG A 67 -32.53 0.57 -4.05
N GLY A 68 -31.31 0.23 -4.48
CA GLY A 68 -30.80 0.57 -5.81
C GLY A 68 -30.37 2.03 -5.93
N GLU A 69 -30.06 2.69 -4.81
CA GLU A 69 -29.58 4.08 -4.75
C GLU A 69 -28.08 4.20 -5.06
N THR A 70 -27.45 3.13 -5.54
CA THR A 70 -26.04 3.11 -5.94
C THR A 70 -25.79 3.77 -7.30
N ARG A 71 -24.57 4.26 -7.49
CA ARG A 71 -24.09 4.71 -8.81
C ARG A 71 -23.53 3.53 -9.62
N PRO A 72 -23.84 3.43 -10.93
CA PRO A 72 -23.22 2.43 -11.79
C PRO A 72 -21.69 2.62 -11.86
N TRP A 73 -20.94 1.52 -11.75
CA TRP A 73 -19.48 1.56 -11.81
C TRP A 73 -18.93 2.25 -13.08
N GLU A 74 -19.59 2.06 -14.22
CA GLU A 74 -19.20 2.66 -15.50
C GLU A 74 -19.27 4.19 -15.52
N GLU A 75 -20.13 4.79 -14.70
CA GLU A 75 -20.22 6.24 -14.54
C GLU A 75 -19.07 6.76 -13.67
N VAL A 76 -18.89 6.15 -12.49
CA VAL A 76 -17.83 6.51 -11.53
C VAL A 76 -16.45 6.34 -12.15
N ARG A 77 -16.21 5.26 -12.89
CA ARG A 77 -14.92 5.01 -13.55
C ARG A 77 -14.54 6.11 -14.53
N LYS A 78 -15.51 6.62 -15.31
CA LYS A 78 -15.24 7.72 -16.25
C LYS A 78 -14.85 9.00 -15.53
N GLU A 79 -15.39 9.27 -14.35
CA GLU A 79 -15.01 10.45 -13.56
C GLU A 79 -13.56 10.33 -13.09
N LEU A 80 -13.18 9.18 -12.52
CA LEU A 80 -11.83 8.91 -12.03
C LEU A 80 -10.76 8.92 -13.14
N ASP A 81 -11.10 8.45 -14.34
CA ASP A 81 -10.18 8.44 -15.49
C ASP A 81 -9.94 9.85 -16.09
N ASN A 82 -10.77 10.84 -15.74
CA ASN A 82 -10.72 12.21 -16.27
C ASN A 82 -10.07 13.22 -15.29
N GLU A 83 -9.57 12.78 -14.14
CA GLU A 83 -8.78 13.57 -13.17
C GLU A 83 -7.27 13.39 -13.36
#